data_AF-A0A832GG81-F1
#
_entry.id   AF-A0A832GG81-F1
#
_cell.length_a   1.000
_cell.length_b   1.000
_cell.length_c   1.000
_cell.angle_alpha   90.00
_cell.angle_beta   90.00
_cell.angle_gamma   90.00
#
_symmetry.space_group_name_H-M   'P 1'
#
loop_
_entity.id
_entity.type
_entity.pdbx_description
1 polymer ?
#
loop_
_entity_poly.entity_id
_entity_poly.type
_entity_poly.pdbx_seq_one_letter_code
_entity_poly.pdbx_strand_id
1 'polypeptide(L)'
;MKKFSGQAFLYAAFLLVFTLIAAYTVANKTWWFPPLASVQGIEIDNLFMITLLLTGIVFIAVHVVLAFFVWRYREQAQQRASYITHNTRFEVSAAVTVALALVILVGGGTTLWTKIQSPPPPDAFTVEVWAEQFRWTFHYPGADGRMGRVETRFISDDNPYGLDPADPYGRDDIFTTEMHVPYGKPISVLLHSKDVLHSFFLPHFR
;
A
#
# COMPACT_ATOMS: atom_id res chain seq x y z
N MET A 1 16.04 41.42 27.71
CA MET A 1 16.51 40.01 27.59
C MET A 1 16.65 39.65 26.12
N LYS A 2 17.88 39.51 25.60
CA LYS A 2 18.20 39.21 24.17
C LYS A 2 18.66 37.74 24.03
N LYS A 3 17.77 36.76 24.15
CA LYS A 3 18.11 35.32 24.02
C LYS A 3 17.36 34.57 22.90
N PHE A 4 16.42 35.21 22.21
CA PHE A 4 15.49 34.52 21.29
C PHE A 4 16.09 34.12 19.93
N SER A 5 17.21 34.71 19.48
CA SER A 5 17.73 34.42 18.13
C SER A 5 18.36 33.04 17.97
N GLY A 6 18.87 32.43 19.06
CA GLY A 6 19.53 31.12 19.01
C GLY A 6 18.53 29.98 18.84
N GLN A 7 17.34 30.08 19.43
CA GLN A 7 16.31 29.04 19.36
C GLN A 7 15.76 28.89 17.93
N ALA A 8 15.52 29.99 17.22
CA ALA A 8 15.09 29.95 15.82
C ALA A 8 16.10 29.23 14.91
N PHE A 9 17.41 29.45 15.14
CA PHE A 9 18.45 28.74 14.41
C PHE A 9 18.43 27.24 14.72
N LEU A 10 18.29 26.86 16.00
CA LEU A 10 18.19 25.45 16.39
C LEU A 10 16.97 24.76 15.77
N TYR A 11 15.81 25.43 15.72
CA TYR A 11 14.61 24.88 15.07
C TYR A 11 14.78 24.73 13.55
N ALA A 12 15.33 25.74 12.87
CA ALA A 12 15.59 25.65 11.44
C ALA A 12 16.61 24.53 11.11
N ALA A 13 17.69 24.43 11.90
CA ALA A 13 18.68 23.36 11.76
C ALA A 13 18.06 21.98 12.03
N PHE A 14 17.25 21.85 13.07
CA PHE A 14 16.52 20.62 13.37
C PHE A 14 15.63 20.18 12.21
N LEU A 15 14.84 21.10 11.64
CA LEU A 15 13.97 20.81 10.50
C LEU A 15 14.78 20.29 9.31
N LEU A 16 15.89 20.95 8.97
CA LEU A 16 16.74 20.53 7.85
C LEU A 16 17.42 19.19 8.10
N VAL A 17 17.95 18.96 9.30
CA VAL A 17 18.56 17.67 9.66
C VAL A 17 17.51 16.55 9.60
N PHE A 18 16.31 16.79 10.12
CA PHE A 18 15.20 15.84 10.02
C PHE A 18 14.85 15.52 8.56
N THR A 19 14.71 16.55 7.71
CA THR A 19 14.45 16.37 6.28
C THR A 19 15.57 15.60 5.58
N LEU A 20 16.84 15.85 5.91
CA LEU A 20 17.98 15.14 5.34
C LEU A 20 18.02 13.67 5.78
N ILE A 21 17.75 13.39 7.06
CA ILE A 21 17.66 12.01 7.57
C ILE A 21 16.53 11.26 6.84
N ALA A 22 15.33 11.87 6.74
CA ALA A 22 14.20 11.26 6.04
C ALA A 22 14.49 11.03 4.54
N ALA A 23 15.12 12.00 3.86
CA ALA A 23 15.51 11.83 2.46
C ALA A 23 16.58 10.75 2.30
N TYR A 24 17.53 10.66 3.23
CA TYR A 24 18.59 9.65 3.23
C TYR A 24 18.03 8.24 3.47
N THR A 25 17.10 8.04 4.40
CA THR A 25 16.49 6.71 4.64
C THR A 25 15.73 6.22 3.43
N VAL A 26 15.00 7.11 2.74
CA VAL A 26 14.31 6.79 1.49
C VAL A 26 15.31 6.50 0.35
N ALA A 27 16.33 7.35 0.18
CA ALA A 27 17.33 7.18 -0.87
C ALA A 27 18.12 5.87 -0.73
N ASN A 28 18.40 5.44 0.50
CA ASN A 28 19.07 4.16 0.78
C ASN A 28 18.11 2.97 0.83
N LYS A 29 16.82 3.18 0.58
CA LYS A 29 15.81 2.12 0.62
C LYS A 29 15.85 1.37 1.97
N THR A 30 15.96 2.12 3.07
CA THR A 30 15.88 1.52 4.41
C THR A 30 14.45 1.05 4.64
N TRP A 31 14.27 -0.21 5.05
CA TRP A 31 12.95 -0.87 5.19
C TRP A 31 12.11 -0.86 3.90
N TRP A 32 12.75 -1.24 2.80
CA TRP A 32 12.12 -1.30 1.49
C TRP A 32 11.29 -2.56 1.27
N PHE A 33 10.55 -2.55 0.16
CA PHE A 33 9.80 -3.71 -0.26
C PHE A 33 10.69 -4.92 -0.57
N PRO A 34 10.17 -6.13 -0.32
CA PRO A 34 10.87 -7.33 -0.73
C PRO A 34 10.89 -7.47 -2.27
N PRO A 35 11.78 -8.32 -2.81
CA PRO A 35 11.87 -8.59 -4.24
C PRO A 35 10.52 -8.96 -4.85
N LEU A 36 10.24 -8.47 -6.06
CA LEU A 36 9.00 -8.75 -6.78
C LEU A 36 9.00 -10.17 -7.37
N ALA A 37 7.84 -10.82 -7.27
CA ALA A 37 7.54 -12.13 -7.86
C ALA A 37 6.24 -12.11 -8.71
N SER A 38 5.58 -10.96 -8.85
CA SER A 38 4.42 -10.72 -9.71
C SER A 38 4.74 -9.71 -10.81
N VAL A 39 4.00 -9.78 -11.94
CA VAL A 39 4.07 -8.76 -12.99
C VAL A 39 3.32 -7.47 -12.59
N GLN A 40 2.25 -7.62 -11.81
CA GLN A 40 1.44 -6.52 -11.29
C GLN A 40 2.25 -5.63 -10.34
N GLY A 41 3.11 -6.23 -9.52
CA GLY A 41 3.88 -5.50 -8.52
C GLY A 41 4.90 -4.54 -9.11
N ILE A 42 5.31 -4.71 -10.38
CA ILE A 42 6.14 -3.72 -11.09
C ILE A 42 5.37 -2.41 -11.24
N GLU A 43 4.11 -2.47 -11.65
CA GLU A 43 3.27 -1.29 -11.84
C GLU A 43 2.90 -0.63 -10.51
N ILE A 44 2.66 -1.43 -9.47
CA ILE A 44 2.44 -0.92 -8.10
C ILE A 44 3.67 -0.22 -7.57
N ASP A 45 4.84 -0.85 -7.66
CA ASP A 45 6.10 -0.25 -7.21
C ASP A 45 6.41 1.05 -7.97
N ASN A 46 6.10 1.11 -9.27
CA ASN A 46 6.26 2.33 -10.06
C ASN A 46 5.30 3.43 -9.60
N LEU A 47 4.02 3.13 -9.39
CA LEU A 47 3.05 4.10 -8.89
C LEU A 47 3.42 4.59 -7.48
N PHE A 48 3.87 3.68 -6.63
CA PHE A 48 4.41 4.01 -5.31
C PHE A 48 5.61 4.96 -5.43
N MET A 49 6.57 4.67 -6.32
CA MET A 49 7.75 5.51 -6.53
C MET A 49 7.40 6.89 -7.06
N ILE A 50 6.47 6.99 -8.00
CA ILE A 50 5.97 8.28 -8.51
C ILE A 50 5.34 9.08 -7.36
N THR A 51 4.47 8.45 -6.59
CA THR A 51 3.80 9.07 -5.44
C THR A 51 4.80 9.53 -4.40
N LEU A 52 5.76 8.67 -4.04
CA LEU A 52 6.80 8.96 -3.06
C LEU A 52 7.71 10.10 -3.52
N LEU A 53 8.12 10.12 -4.78
CA LEU A 53 8.98 11.19 -5.31
C LEU A 53 8.22 12.52 -5.37
N LEU A 54 6.97 12.52 -5.86
CA LEU A 54 6.15 13.72 -5.93
C LEU A 54 5.91 14.31 -4.53
N THR A 55 5.41 13.48 -3.61
CA THR A 55 5.16 13.92 -2.22
C THR A 55 6.44 14.26 -1.48
N GLY A 56 7.54 13.53 -1.74
CA GLY A 56 8.86 13.79 -1.17
C GLY A 56 9.45 15.13 -1.61
N ILE A 57 9.33 15.49 -2.89
CA ILE A 57 9.75 16.81 -3.41
C ILE A 57 8.97 17.93 -2.70
N VAL A 58 7.64 17.79 -2.61
CA VAL A 58 6.79 18.76 -1.92
C VAL A 58 7.15 18.85 -0.43
N PHE A 59 7.36 17.71 0.23
CA PHE A 59 7.80 17.63 1.63
C PHE A 59 9.11 18.40 1.85
N ILE A 60 10.14 18.15 1.03
CA ILE A 60 11.43 18.85 1.12
C ILE A 60 11.24 20.35 0.87
N ALA A 61 10.50 20.73 -0.17
CA ALA A 61 10.25 22.14 -0.49
C ALA A 61 9.56 22.88 0.66
N VAL A 62 8.52 22.30 1.25
CA VAL A 62 7.81 22.87 2.41
C VAL A 62 8.73 23.00 3.61
N HIS A 63 9.57 21.99 3.89
CA HIS A 63 10.50 22.04 5.03
C HIS A 63 11.60 23.09 4.84
N VAL A 64 12.13 23.24 3.63
CA VAL A 64 13.10 24.28 3.31
C VAL A 64 12.49 25.67 3.45
N VAL A 65 11.27 25.88 2.93
CA VAL A 65 10.55 27.16 3.08
C VAL A 65 10.25 27.45 4.55
N LEU A 66 9.82 26.45 5.31
CA LEU A 66 9.54 26.61 6.74
C LEU A 66 10.81 26.95 7.53
N ALA A 67 11.91 26.22 7.30
CA ALA A 67 13.20 26.51 7.91
C ALA A 67 13.70 27.92 7.54
N PHE A 68 13.54 28.31 6.27
CA PHE A 68 13.83 29.66 5.81
C PHE A 68 12.98 30.70 6.54
N PHE A 69 11.67 30.48 6.70
CA PHE A 69 10.80 31.42 7.40
C PHE A 69 11.13 31.53 8.88
N VAL A 70 11.35 30.41 9.56
CA VAL A 70 11.78 30.39 10.98
C VAL A 70 13.08 31.17 11.15
N TRP A 71 14.05 30.99 10.25
CA TRP A 71 15.32 31.69 10.33
C TRP A 71 15.21 33.18 9.96
N ARG A 72 14.53 33.51 8.85
CA ARG A 72 14.46 34.86 8.24
C ARG A 72 13.50 35.79 8.98
N TYR A 73 12.38 35.26 9.45
CA TYR A 73 11.31 35.99 10.15
C TYR A 73 11.26 35.68 11.66
N ARG A 74 12.37 35.18 12.23
CA ARG A 74 12.54 35.09 13.69
C ARG A 74 12.29 36.45 14.36
N GLU A 75 11.91 36.41 15.64
CA GLU A 75 11.70 37.61 16.43
C GLU A 75 12.92 38.55 16.40
N GLN A 76 12.69 39.80 16.03
CA GLN A 76 13.69 40.86 16.05
C GLN A 76 13.09 42.10 16.71
N ALA A 77 13.75 42.59 17.77
CA ALA A 77 13.26 43.70 18.60
C ALA A 77 12.98 45.02 17.83
N GLN A 78 13.47 45.15 16.59
CA GLN A 78 13.34 46.35 15.77
C GLN A 78 12.41 46.18 14.57
N GLN A 79 11.84 44.99 14.34
CA GLN A 79 10.94 44.73 13.20
C GLN A 79 9.59 44.23 13.68
N ARG A 80 8.51 44.88 13.22
CA ARG A 80 7.14 44.43 13.44
C ARG A 80 6.72 43.47 12.33
N ALA A 81 5.88 42.48 12.67
CA ALA A 81 5.33 41.56 11.69
C ALA A 81 4.44 42.32 10.68
N SER A 82 4.57 41.99 9.39
CA SER A 82 3.68 42.49 8.35
C SER A 82 2.30 41.85 8.48
N TYR A 83 1.24 42.65 8.40
CA TYR A 83 -0.14 42.17 8.41
C TYR A 83 -0.67 42.03 6.99
N ILE A 84 -0.65 40.80 6.46
CA ILE A 84 -1.19 40.44 5.15
C ILE A 84 -2.18 39.31 5.39
N THR A 85 -3.44 39.49 4.98
CA THR A 85 -4.52 38.51 5.26
C THR A 85 -4.87 37.64 4.07
N HIS A 86 -4.60 38.08 2.84
CA HIS A 86 -4.96 37.36 1.63
C HIS A 86 -3.98 37.66 0.50
N ASN A 87 -3.83 36.68 -0.37
CA ASN A 87 -3.18 36.83 -1.66
C ASN A 87 -3.83 35.85 -2.63
N THR A 88 -4.87 36.31 -3.32
CA THR A 88 -5.69 35.49 -4.21
C THR A 88 -4.87 34.79 -5.29
N ARG A 89 -3.81 35.45 -5.82
CA ARG A 89 -2.93 34.83 -6.83
C ARG A 89 -2.20 33.63 -6.25
N PHE A 90 -1.66 33.75 -5.03
CA PHE A 90 -0.98 32.65 -4.35
C PHE A 90 -1.97 31.54 -3.98
N GLU A 91 -3.09 31.88 -3.37
CA GLU A 91 -4.15 30.94 -2.97
C GLU A 91 -4.63 30.09 -4.15
N VAL A 92 -4.96 30.73 -5.28
CA VAL A 92 -5.39 30.04 -6.50
C VAL A 92 -4.26 29.19 -7.07
N SER A 93 -3.04 29.71 -7.15
CA SER A 93 -1.89 28.94 -7.70
C SER A 93 -1.60 27.67 -6.89
N ALA A 94 -1.65 27.75 -5.56
CA ALA A 94 -1.44 26.62 -4.67
C ALA A 94 -2.57 25.61 -4.80
N ALA A 95 -3.83 26.07 -4.79
CA ALA A 95 -4.99 25.20 -4.96
C ALA A 95 -4.96 24.46 -6.30
N VAL A 96 -4.67 25.14 -7.41
CA VAL A 96 -4.56 24.54 -8.74
C VAL A 96 -3.42 23.52 -8.80
N THR A 97 -2.26 23.85 -8.20
CA THR A 97 -1.11 22.93 -8.17
C THR A 97 -1.45 21.64 -7.43
N VAL A 98 -2.06 21.74 -6.25
CA VAL A 98 -2.49 20.57 -5.46
C VAL A 98 -3.56 19.79 -6.22
N ALA A 99 -4.54 20.46 -6.80
CA ALA A 99 -5.60 19.82 -7.59
C ALA A 99 -5.04 19.04 -8.78
N LEU A 100 -4.11 19.61 -9.56
CA LEU A 100 -3.48 18.90 -10.67
C LEU A 100 -2.70 17.67 -10.20
N ALA A 101 -1.90 17.81 -9.13
CA ALA A 101 -1.14 16.69 -8.58
C ALA A 101 -2.07 15.54 -8.15
N LEU A 102 -3.19 15.86 -7.49
CA LEU A 102 -4.18 14.86 -7.08
C LEU A 102 -4.87 14.21 -8.28
N VAL A 103 -5.25 14.98 -9.30
CA VAL A 103 -5.88 14.42 -10.52
C VAL A 103 -4.95 13.41 -11.20
N ILE A 104 -3.65 13.73 -11.31
CA ILE A 104 -2.67 12.82 -11.91
C ILE A 104 -2.53 11.53 -11.07
N LEU A 105 -2.38 11.65 -9.75
CA LEU A 105 -2.20 10.51 -8.85
C LEU A 105 -3.46 9.63 -8.77
N VAL A 106 -4.63 10.24 -8.63
CA VAL A 106 -5.92 9.53 -8.56
C VAL A 106 -6.24 8.88 -9.90
N GLY A 107 -6.00 9.57 -11.02
CA GLY A 107 -6.22 9.02 -12.35
C GLY A 107 -5.37 7.77 -12.59
N GLY A 108 -4.05 7.89 -12.36
CA GLY A 108 -3.13 6.76 -12.50
C GLY A 108 -3.45 5.61 -11.53
N GLY A 109 -3.75 5.93 -10.27
CA GLY A 109 -4.11 4.93 -9.27
C GLY A 109 -5.42 4.19 -9.59
N THR A 110 -6.43 4.91 -10.07
CA THR A 110 -7.71 4.30 -10.46
C THR A 110 -7.53 3.35 -11.64
N THR A 111 -6.78 3.73 -12.68
CA THR A 111 -6.52 2.84 -13.83
C THR A 111 -5.75 1.59 -13.43
N LEU A 112 -4.75 1.70 -12.56
CA LEU A 112 -4.01 0.55 -12.05
C LEU A 112 -4.90 -0.34 -11.18
N TRP A 113 -5.70 0.25 -10.29
CA TRP A 113 -6.65 -0.47 -9.44
C TRP A 113 -7.63 -1.29 -10.26
N THR A 114 -8.24 -0.72 -11.31
CA THR A 114 -9.20 -1.46 -12.14
C THR A 114 -8.55 -2.62 -12.89
N LYS A 115 -7.27 -2.47 -13.28
CA LYS A 115 -6.50 -3.53 -13.94
C LYS A 115 -6.15 -4.67 -13.00
N ILE A 116 -5.76 -4.37 -11.76
CA ILE A 116 -5.39 -5.41 -10.78
C ILE A 116 -6.64 -6.14 -10.26
N GLN A 117 -7.75 -5.42 -10.07
CA GLN A 117 -9.01 -6.00 -9.60
C GLN A 117 -9.93 -6.52 -10.70
N SER A 118 -9.47 -6.54 -11.96
CA SER A 118 -10.21 -7.19 -13.02
C SER A 118 -10.27 -8.71 -12.78
N PRO A 119 -11.33 -9.40 -13.25
CA PRO A 119 -11.40 -10.85 -13.13
C PRO A 119 -10.13 -11.54 -13.66
N PRO A 120 -9.68 -12.62 -13.01
CA PRO A 120 -8.55 -13.39 -13.50
C PRO A 120 -8.87 -13.98 -14.90
N PRO A 121 -7.84 -14.24 -15.72
CA PRO A 121 -8.05 -14.83 -17.04
C PRO A 121 -8.62 -16.25 -16.90
N PRO A 122 -9.36 -16.76 -17.92
CA PRO A 122 -10.05 -18.05 -17.82
C PRO A 122 -9.14 -19.27 -17.63
N ASP A 123 -7.85 -19.14 -17.96
CA ASP A 123 -6.82 -20.17 -17.82
C ASP A 123 -6.05 -20.08 -16.50
N ALA A 124 -6.46 -19.19 -15.58
CA ALA A 124 -5.83 -19.04 -14.28
C ALA A 124 -5.96 -20.32 -13.45
N PHE A 125 -4.85 -20.71 -12.81
CA PHE A 125 -4.87 -21.80 -11.84
C PHE A 125 -5.50 -21.32 -10.54
N THR A 126 -6.60 -21.96 -10.14
CA THR A 126 -7.34 -21.55 -8.93
C THR A 126 -6.84 -22.28 -7.70
N VAL A 127 -6.63 -21.53 -6.62
CA VAL A 127 -6.34 -22.05 -5.27
C VAL A 127 -7.33 -21.42 -4.31
N GLU A 128 -7.97 -22.26 -3.50
CA GLU A 128 -8.78 -21.79 -2.38
C GLU A 128 -7.93 -21.70 -1.11
N VAL A 129 -8.06 -20.58 -0.40
CA VAL A 129 -7.35 -20.30 0.85
C VAL A 129 -8.36 -20.16 1.97
N TRP A 130 -8.31 -21.09 2.91
CA TRP A 130 -9.15 -21.14 4.08
C TRP A 130 -8.42 -20.57 5.30
N ALA A 131 -8.99 -19.51 5.86
CA ALA A 131 -8.51 -18.87 7.07
C ALA A 131 -9.27 -19.37 8.30
N GLU A 132 -8.54 -19.64 9.38
CA GLU A 132 -9.08 -19.94 10.71
C GLU A 132 -8.14 -19.43 11.81
N GLN A 133 -8.60 -19.36 13.06
CA GLN A 133 -7.80 -18.96 14.21
C GLN A 133 -6.89 -20.13 14.68
N PHE A 134 -5.57 -20.13 14.48
CA PHE A 134 -4.72 -19.20 13.72
C PHE A 134 -3.88 -20.00 12.72
N ARG A 135 -4.51 -20.44 11.62
CA ARG A 135 -3.92 -21.28 10.57
C ARG A 135 -4.49 -20.93 9.19
N TRP A 136 -3.70 -21.21 8.17
CA TRP A 136 -4.11 -21.19 6.77
C TRP A 136 -4.12 -22.61 6.23
N THR A 137 -5.18 -22.97 5.50
CA THR A 137 -5.27 -24.23 4.75
C THR A 137 -5.51 -23.91 3.28
N PHE A 138 -4.82 -24.62 2.40
CA PHE A 138 -4.93 -24.46 0.95
C PHE A 138 -5.66 -25.66 0.37
N HIS A 139 -6.64 -25.38 -0.48
CA HIS A 139 -7.49 -26.37 -1.13
C HIS A 139 -7.22 -26.37 -2.64
N TYR A 140 -6.95 -27.57 -3.16
CA TYR A 140 -6.61 -27.84 -4.56
C TYR A 140 -7.49 -28.95 -5.12
N PRO A 141 -7.76 -28.93 -6.45
CA PRO A 141 -8.40 -30.06 -7.10
C PRO A 141 -7.54 -31.32 -7.02
N GLY A 142 -8.20 -32.47 -7.05
CA GLY A 142 -7.56 -33.76 -7.14
C GLY A 142 -7.04 -34.11 -8.54
N ALA A 143 -6.95 -35.40 -8.83
CA ALA A 143 -6.47 -35.93 -10.11
C ALA A 143 -7.42 -35.62 -11.26
N ASP A 144 -8.70 -35.35 -10.97
CA ASP A 144 -9.72 -34.99 -11.96
C ASP A 144 -9.62 -33.52 -12.43
N GLY A 145 -8.82 -32.70 -11.74
CA GLY A 145 -8.59 -31.29 -12.05
C GLY A 145 -9.78 -30.38 -11.75
N ARG A 146 -10.78 -30.83 -10.96
CA ARG A 146 -11.99 -30.06 -10.66
C ARG A 146 -12.19 -29.98 -9.14
N MET A 147 -12.30 -28.75 -8.62
CA MET A 147 -12.63 -28.58 -7.19
C MET A 147 -14.10 -28.90 -6.95
N GLY A 148 -14.35 -29.59 -5.83
CA GLY A 148 -15.68 -29.78 -5.30
C GLY A 148 -16.31 -28.48 -4.80
N ARG A 149 -17.64 -28.47 -4.78
CA ARG A 149 -18.41 -27.37 -4.19
C ARG A 149 -18.21 -27.33 -2.67
N VAL A 150 -17.83 -26.16 -2.16
CA VAL A 150 -17.75 -25.87 -0.72
C VAL A 150 -18.87 -24.92 -0.30
N GLU A 151 -19.56 -25.23 0.81
CA GLU A 151 -20.56 -24.36 1.40
C GLU A 151 -20.53 -24.40 2.93
N THR A 152 -20.73 -23.24 3.56
CA THR A 152 -20.65 -23.09 5.02
C THR A 152 -21.64 -23.97 5.78
N ARG A 153 -22.79 -24.30 5.20
CA ARG A 153 -23.80 -25.18 5.80
C ARG A 153 -23.34 -26.62 5.99
N PHE A 154 -22.31 -27.06 5.27
CA PHE A 154 -21.77 -28.41 5.39
C PHE A 154 -20.62 -28.52 6.39
N ILE A 155 -20.20 -27.41 7.00
CA ILE A 155 -19.11 -27.40 7.98
C ILE A 155 -19.53 -28.18 9.23
N SER A 156 -18.72 -29.17 9.60
CA SER A 156 -18.84 -29.97 10.82
C SER A 156 -17.45 -30.42 11.30
N ASP A 157 -17.39 -31.13 12.42
CA ASP A 157 -16.12 -31.65 12.96
C ASP A 157 -15.42 -32.62 11.98
N ASP A 158 -16.20 -33.44 11.26
CA ASP A 158 -15.69 -34.38 10.25
C ASP A 158 -15.54 -33.75 8.85
N ASN A 159 -16.11 -32.56 8.62
CA ASN A 159 -16.03 -31.81 7.37
C ASN A 159 -15.67 -30.35 7.64
N PRO A 160 -14.44 -30.06 8.07
CA PRO A 160 -14.07 -28.75 8.61
C PRO A 160 -14.10 -27.61 7.59
N TYR A 161 -14.13 -27.92 6.28
CA TYR A 161 -14.12 -26.96 5.17
C TYR A 161 -15.43 -26.96 4.37
N GLY A 162 -16.43 -27.75 4.77
CA GLY A 162 -17.76 -27.69 4.18
C GLY A 162 -17.85 -28.21 2.75
N LEU A 163 -17.04 -29.21 2.38
CA LEU A 163 -17.19 -29.89 1.09
C LEU A 163 -18.58 -30.52 1.00
N ASP A 164 -19.26 -30.34 -0.13
CA ASP A 164 -20.57 -30.92 -0.37
C ASP A 164 -20.45 -32.45 -0.51
N PRO A 165 -21.04 -33.25 0.40
CA PRO A 165 -20.95 -34.72 0.33
C PRO A 165 -21.60 -35.31 -0.93
N ALA A 166 -22.52 -34.58 -1.57
CA ALA A 166 -23.18 -35.00 -2.79
C ALA A 166 -22.37 -34.67 -4.05
N ASP A 167 -21.32 -33.84 -3.95
CA ASP A 167 -20.46 -33.49 -5.07
C ASP A 167 -19.37 -34.55 -5.28
N PRO A 168 -19.38 -35.29 -6.41
CA PRO A 168 -18.34 -36.29 -6.67
C PRO A 168 -16.96 -35.69 -6.92
N TYR A 169 -16.84 -34.42 -7.34
CA TYR A 169 -15.54 -33.78 -7.61
C TYR A 169 -14.78 -33.45 -6.33
N GLY A 170 -15.49 -33.31 -5.20
CA GLY A 170 -14.85 -33.01 -3.91
C GLY A 170 -14.12 -34.18 -3.23
N ARG A 171 -14.11 -35.37 -3.85
CA ARG A 171 -13.68 -36.61 -3.19
C ARG A 171 -12.17 -36.82 -3.20
N ASP A 172 -11.49 -36.30 -4.21
CA ASP A 172 -10.04 -36.37 -4.37
C ASP A 172 -9.35 -35.02 -4.15
N ASP A 173 -10.11 -34.01 -3.73
CA ASP A 173 -9.61 -32.70 -3.34
C ASP A 173 -8.56 -32.78 -2.22
N ILE A 174 -7.56 -31.90 -2.31
CA ILE A 174 -6.37 -31.92 -1.47
C ILE A 174 -6.36 -30.68 -0.59
N PHE A 175 -6.26 -30.90 0.73
CA PHE A 175 -6.04 -29.86 1.73
C PHE A 175 -4.63 -29.95 2.29
N THR A 176 -3.90 -28.84 2.29
CA THR A 176 -2.52 -28.78 2.77
C THR A 176 -2.22 -27.46 3.49
N THR A 177 -1.16 -27.44 4.27
CA THR A 177 -0.66 -26.23 4.96
C THR A 177 0.35 -25.45 4.11
N GLU A 178 0.77 -25.98 2.98
CA GLU A 178 1.74 -25.34 2.07
C GLU A 178 1.07 -24.93 0.75
N MET A 179 1.31 -23.69 0.33
CA MET A 179 0.77 -23.18 -0.93
C MET A 179 1.76 -23.40 -2.07
N HIS A 180 1.41 -24.24 -3.05
CA HIS A 180 2.19 -24.45 -4.26
C HIS A 180 1.43 -23.92 -5.47
N VAL A 181 2.13 -23.15 -6.31
CA VAL A 181 1.56 -22.60 -7.54
C VAL A 181 2.48 -22.88 -8.73
N PRO A 182 1.91 -23.10 -9.93
CA PRO A 182 2.70 -23.26 -11.13
C PRO A 182 3.43 -21.96 -11.50
N TYR A 183 4.73 -22.06 -11.79
CA TYR A 183 5.53 -20.93 -12.22
C TYR A 183 5.05 -20.39 -13.57
N GLY A 184 4.98 -19.06 -13.70
CA GLY A 184 4.68 -18.38 -14.96
C GLY A 184 3.23 -18.49 -15.42
N LYS A 185 2.31 -18.93 -14.57
CA LYS A 185 0.87 -18.97 -14.87
C LYS A 185 0.09 -17.94 -14.05
N PRO A 186 -1.00 -17.38 -14.60
CA PRO A 186 -1.94 -16.61 -13.80
C PRO A 186 -2.52 -17.47 -12.69
N ILE A 187 -2.61 -16.93 -11.49
CA ILE A 187 -3.18 -17.60 -10.31
C ILE A 187 -4.42 -16.84 -9.87
N SER A 188 -5.52 -17.57 -9.64
CA SER A 188 -6.72 -17.05 -9.01
C SER A 188 -6.77 -17.55 -7.57
N VAL A 189 -6.78 -16.62 -6.61
CA VAL A 189 -6.80 -16.97 -5.19
C VAL A 189 -8.20 -16.65 -4.64
N LEU A 190 -8.92 -17.68 -4.22
CA LEU A 190 -10.24 -17.55 -3.61
C LEU A 190 -10.10 -17.60 -2.09
N LEU A 191 -10.51 -16.53 -1.42
CA LEU A 191 -10.33 -16.39 0.03
C LEU A 191 -11.62 -16.76 0.76
N HIS A 192 -11.51 -17.69 1.69
CA HIS A 192 -12.58 -18.12 2.58
C HIS A 192 -12.18 -17.90 4.03
N SER A 193 -13.15 -17.64 4.89
CA SER A 193 -12.94 -17.63 6.34
C SER A 193 -13.97 -18.53 7.02
N LYS A 194 -13.49 -19.34 7.96
CA LYS A 194 -14.31 -20.22 8.77
C LYS A 194 -14.89 -19.53 10.01
N ASP A 195 -14.22 -18.51 10.53
CA ASP A 195 -14.54 -17.89 11.81
C ASP A 195 -14.66 -16.36 11.73
N VAL A 196 -13.54 -15.63 11.77
CA VAL A 196 -13.47 -14.17 11.81
C VAL A 196 -12.81 -13.62 10.55
N LEU A 197 -12.80 -12.30 10.38
CA LEU A 197 -12.08 -11.72 9.25
C LEU A 197 -10.56 -11.91 9.39
N HIS A 198 -9.94 -12.36 8.31
CA HIS A 198 -8.48 -12.49 8.18
C HIS A 198 -8.01 -11.74 6.93
N SER A 199 -6.70 -11.49 6.85
CA SER A 199 -6.07 -10.83 5.69
C SER A 199 -4.91 -11.67 5.18
N PHE A 200 -5.14 -12.37 4.08
CA PHE A 200 -4.09 -13.12 3.39
C PHE A 200 -3.26 -12.15 2.55
N PHE A 201 -1.95 -12.08 2.80
CA PHE A 201 -1.07 -11.16 2.10
C PHE A 201 0.29 -11.81 1.79
N LEU A 202 0.65 -11.78 0.51
CA LEU A 202 1.93 -12.25 0.00
C LEU A 202 2.70 -11.04 -0.57
N PRO A 203 3.60 -10.40 0.20
CA PRO A 203 4.18 -9.10 -0.18
C PRO A 203 5.03 -9.16 -1.46
N HIS A 204 5.58 -10.32 -1.80
CA HIS A 204 6.30 -10.52 -3.06
C HIS A 204 5.39 -10.48 -4.30
N PHE A 205 4.09 -10.75 -4.12
CA PHE A 205 3.09 -10.83 -5.20
C PHE A 205 2.17 -9.63 -5.28
N ARG A 206 2.44 -8.59 -4.48
CA ARG A 206 1.67 -7.34 -4.46
C ARG A 206 1.28 -6.89 -5.87
#